data_AF-A0A7C4XCI3-F1
#
_entry.id   AF-A0A7C4XCI3-F1
#
_cell.length_a   1.000
_cell.length_b   1.000
_cell.length_c   1.000
_cell.angle_alpha   90.00
_cell.angle_beta   90.00
_cell.angle_gamma   90.00
#
_symmetry.space_group_name_H-M   'P 1'
#
loop_
_entity.id
_entity.type
_entity.pdbx_description
1 polymer ?
#
loop_
_entity_poly.entity_id
_entity_poly.type
_entity_poly.pdbx_seq_one_letter_code
_entity_poly.pdbx_strand_id
1 'polypeptide(L)'
;MSASETRETLLLELARDSFRGQIAKRVRPLARSYVERWMQCEFWLYASVVRDHRTELTAYKAVVLETLRRTSVDEMLDVCRKTRPDLDDLWTMTAAREKLAREREKSIETVESL
;
A
#
# COMPACT_ATOMS: atom_id res chain seq x y z
N MET A 1 25.39 10.58 -12.19
CA MET A 1 24.16 11.00 -11.47
C MET A 1 24.26 12.47 -11.14
N SER A 2 23.30 13.26 -11.59
CA SER A 2 23.14 14.67 -11.22
C SER A 2 22.54 14.81 -9.81
N ALA A 3 22.68 15.99 -9.21
CA ALA A 3 22.08 16.30 -7.91
C ALA A 3 20.53 16.17 -7.92
N SER A 4 19.90 16.39 -9.09
CA SER A 4 18.46 16.22 -9.29
C SER A 4 18.05 14.75 -9.25
N GLU A 5 18.77 13.86 -9.95
CA GLU A 5 18.49 12.42 -9.97
C GLU A 5 18.68 11.76 -8.60
N THR A 6 19.67 12.25 -7.84
CA THR A 6 19.93 11.76 -6.46
C THR A 6 18.79 12.17 -5.53
N ARG A 7 18.29 13.41 -5.65
CA ARG A 7 17.16 13.91 -4.86
C ARG A 7 15.87 13.15 -5.18
N GLU A 8 15.61 12.88 -6.45
CA GLU A 8 14.43 12.13 -6.88
C GLU A 8 14.44 10.69 -6.37
N THR A 9 15.61 10.04 -6.44
CA THR A 9 15.80 8.68 -5.89
C THR A 9 15.53 8.64 -4.39
N LEU A 10 16.10 9.59 -3.63
CA LEU A 10 15.87 9.69 -2.18
C LEU A 10 14.40 9.92 -1.83
N LEU A 11 13.70 10.77 -2.59
CA LEU A 11 12.26 11.01 -2.38
C LEU A 11 11.43 9.75 -2.62
N LEU A 12 11.77 8.96 -3.64
CA LEU A 12 11.10 7.68 -3.91
C LEU A 12 11.36 6.64 -2.83
N GLU A 13 12.58 6.58 -2.29
CA GLU A 13 12.91 5.68 -1.18
C GLU A 13 12.11 6.04 0.09
N LEU A 14 12.10 7.32 0.46
CA LEU A 14 11.31 7.82 1.60
C LEU A 14 9.81 7.57 1.41
N ALA A 15 9.30 7.77 0.20
CA ALA A 15 7.89 7.51 -0.12
C ALA A 15 7.56 6.01 0.01
N ARG A 16 8.44 5.12 -0.47
CA ARG A 16 8.27 3.67 -0.35
C ARG A 16 8.30 3.22 1.11
N ASP A 17 9.23 3.73 1.92
CA ASP A 17 9.28 3.42 3.34
C ASP A 17 8.05 3.93 4.11
N SER A 18 7.59 5.14 3.78
CA SER A 18 6.34 5.68 4.31
C SER A 18 5.15 4.79 3.94
N PHE A 19 5.06 4.35 2.68
CA PHE A 19 4.00 3.47 2.21
C PHE A 19 3.99 2.12 2.94
N ARG A 20 5.16 1.47 3.09
CA ARG A 20 5.32 0.25 3.89
C ARG A 20 4.86 0.48 5.34
N GLY A 21 5.24 1.60 5.94
CA GLY A 21 4.81 1.99 7.28
C GLY A 21 3.28 2.14 7.39
N GLN A 22 2.62 2.66 6.36
CA GLN A 22 1.16 2.78 6.30
C GLN A 22 0.46 1.42 6.19
N ILE A 23 1.01 0.49 5.39
CA ILE A 23 0.51 -0.90 5.34
C ILE A 23 0.61 -1.52 6.73
N ALA A 24 1.79 -1.44 7.37
CA ALA A 24 1.99 -2.00 8.70
C ALA A 24 1.04 -1.40 9.75
N LYS A 25 0.87 -0.07 9.77
CA LYS A 25 -0.06 0.62 10.69
C LYS A 25 -1.50 0.12 10.54
N ARG A 26 -1.93 -0.16 9.31
CA ARG A 26 -3.30 -0.66 9.02
C ARG A 26 -3.46 -2.13 9.36
N VAL A 27 -2.46 -2.96 9.08
CA VAL A 27 -2.50 -4.42 9.29
C VAL A 27 -2.39 -4.78 10.77
N ARG A 28 -1.54 -4.07 11.52
CA ARG A 28 -1.24 -4.34 12.93
C ARG A 28 -2.50 -4.55 13.80
N PRO A 29 -3.53 -3.68 13.79
CA PRO A 29 -4.70 -3.84 14.65
C PRO A 29 -5.75 -4.84 14.13
N LEU A 30 -5.60 -5.44 12.94
CA LEU A 30 -6.68 -6.24 12.36
C LEU A 30 -6.87 -7.57 13.07
N ALA A 31 -8.08 -7.84 13.57
CA ALA A 31 -8.42 -9.17 14.06
C ALA A 31 -8.32 -10.21 12.92
N ARG A 32 -8.00 -11.46 13.25
CA ARG A 32 -7.94 -12.56 12.26
C ARG A 32 -9.22 -12.65 11.42
N SER A 33 -10.38 -12.65 12.08
CA SER A 33 -11.71 -12.69 11.44
C SER A 33 -11.99 -11.48 10.54
N TYR A 34 -11.30 -10.37 10.77
CA TYR A 34 -11.34 -9.23 9.86
C TYR A 34 -10.51 -9.51 8.60
N VAL A 35 -9.30 -10.06 8.75
CA VAL A 35 -8.43 -10.42 7.60
C VAL A 35 -9.10 -11.47 6.71
N GLU A 36 -9.70 -12.50 7.30
CA GLU A 36 -10.47 -13.52 6.58
C GLU A 36 -11.63 -12.89 5.78
N ARG A 37 -12.42 -12.00 6.39
CA ARG A 37 -13.50 -11.27 5.70
C ARG A 37 -12.97 -10.28 4.67
N TRP A 38 -11.86 -9.60 4.94
CA TRP A 38 -11.25 -8.64 4.03
C TRP A 38 -10.79 -9.31 2.73
N MET A 39 -10.23 -10.52 2.81
CA MET A 39 -9.93 -11.32 1.62
C MET A 39 -11.18 -11.72 0.83
N GLN A 40 -12.33 -11.83 1.50
CA GLN A 40 -13.62 -12.21 0.91
C GLN A 40 -14.50 -11.01 0.48
N CYS A 41 -14.12 -9.76 0.76
CA CYS A 41 -15.00 -8.59 0.59
C CYS A 41 -14.37 -7.41 -0.19
N GLU A 42 -15.20 -6.45 -0.57
CA GLU A 42 -14.82 -5.16 -1.20
C GLU A 42 -14.32 -4.10 -0.20
N PHE A 43 -13.73 -4.49 0.93
CA PHE A 43 -13.18 -3.49 1.86
C PHE A 43 -11.94 -2.85 1.27
N TRP A 44 -12.07 -1.61 0.78
CA TRP A 44 -10.99 -0.82 0.18
C TRP A 44 -10.27 0.01 1.25
N LEU A 45 -8.97 -0.19 1.41
CA LEU A 45 -8.15 0.51 2.40
C LEU A 45 -7.81 1.95 2.00
N TYR A 46 -8.21 2.39 0.81
CA TYR A 46 -7.65 3.59 0.18
C TYR A 46 -8.60 4.79 0.09
N ALA A 47 -9.92 4.60 0.11
CA ALA A 47 -10.88 5.70 -0.07
C ALA A 47 -10.81 6.76 1.05
N SER A 48 -10.67 6.32 2.31
CA SER A 48 -10.50 7.24 3.45
C SER A 48 -9.17 7.99 3.39
N VAL A 49 -8.10 7.33 2.94
CA VAL A 49 -6.77 7.93 2.78
C VAL A 49 -6.80 9.06 1.77
N VAL A 50 -7.47 8.83 0.65
CA VAL A 50 -7.61 9.82 -0.42
C VAL A 50 -8.40 11.03 0.05
N ARG A 51 -9.49 10.80 0.79
CA ARG A 51 -10.29 11.89 1.37
C ARG A 51 -9.47 12.70 2.37
N ASP A 52 -8.77 12.03 3.28
CA ASP A 52 -8.12 12.67 4.43
C ASP A 52 -6.77 13.32 4.05
N HIS A 53 -6.15 12.92 2.94
CA HIS A 53 -4.85 13.43 2.46
C HIS A 53 -4.90 13.98 1.03
N ARG A 54 -6.07 14.47 0.58
CA ARG A 54 -6.28 14.87 -0.82
C ARG A 54 -5.26 15.90 -1.29
N THR A 55 -5.02 16.94 -0.50
CA THR A 55 -4.11 18.05 -0.86
C THR A 55 -2.68 17.55 -1.04
N GLU A 56 -2.19 16.70 -0.15
CA GLU A 56 -0.85 16.12 -0.21
C GLU A 56 -0.72 15.15 -1.40
N LEU A 57 -1.75 14.33 -1.65
CA LEU A 57 -1.78 13.41 -2.79
C LEU A 57 -1.76 14.17 -4.12
N THR A 58 -2.46 15.31 -4.23
CA THR A 58 -2.39 16.19 -5.41
C THR A 58 -1.00 16.81 -5.54
N ALA A 59 -0.43 17.33 -4.47
CA ALA A 59 0.89 17.98 -4.49
C ALA A 59 2.03 17.03 -4.86
N TYR A 60 1.96 15.77 -4.41
CA TYR A 60 2.99 14.75 -4.61
C TYR A 60 2.56 13.61 -5.56
N LYS A 61 1.56 13.87 -6.41
CA LYS A 61 0.89 12.87 -7.27
C LYS A 61 1.87 11.96 -8.03
N ALA A 62 2.89 12.54 -8.67
CA ALA A 62 3.88 11.78 -9.43
C ALA A 62 4.67 10.79 -8.54
N VAL A 63 5.14 11.25 -7.37
CA VAL A 63 5.90 10.41 -6.43
C VAL A 63 5.02 9.31 -5.85
N VAL A 64 3.77 9.61 -5.53
CA VAL A 64 2.79 8.64 -5.02
C VAL A 64 2.50 7.57 -6.06
N LEU A 65 2.19 7.95 -7.30
CA LEU A 65 1.93 7.01 -8.39
C LEU A 65 3.14 6.13 -8.68
N GLU A 66 4.33 6.72 -8.73
CA GLU A 66 5.55 5.95 -8.95
C GLU A 66 5.81 4.96 -7.80
N THR A 67 5.57 5.38 -6.56
CA THR A 67 5.68 4.50 -5.39
C THR A 67 4.70 3.33 -5.47
N LEU A 68 3.43 3.59 -5.79
CA LEU A 68 2.41 2.55 -5.96
C LEU A 68 2.79 1.60 -7.10
N ARG A 69 3.23 2.13 -8.25
CA ARG A 69 3.61 1.34 -9.43
C ARG A 69 4.89 0.55 -9.24
N ARG A 70 5.85 1.01 -8.42
CA ARG A 70 7.09 0.26 -8.13
C ARG A 70 6.98 -0.72 -6.97
N THR A 71 6.01 -0.54 -6.07
CA THR A 71 5.81 -1.48 -4.96
C THR A 71 5.12 -2.74 -5.48
N SER A 72 5.76 -3.89 -5.34
CA SER A 72 5.19 -5.18 -5.78
C SER A 72 4.19 -5.71 -4.76
N VAL A 73 3.29 -6.59 -5.20
CA VAL A 73 2.36 -7.28 -4.29
C VAL A 73 3.13 -8.16 -3.28
N ASP A 74 4.22 -8.78 -3.71
CA ASP A 74 5.04 -9.64 -2.83
C ASP A 74 5.73 -8.82 -1.74
N GLU A 75 6.14 -7.59 -2.04
CA GLU A 75 6.65 -6.65 -1.04
C GLU A 75 5.56 -6.22 -0.05
N MET A 76 4.34 -5.96 -0.51
CA MET A 76 3.21 -5.67 0.38
C MET A 76 2.90 -6.87 1.30
N LEU A 77 2.91 -8.08 0.75
CA LEU A 77 2.72 -9.32 1.51
C LEU A 77 3.83 -9.54 2.54
N ASP A 78 5.08 -9.25 2.20
CA ASP A 78 6.21 -9.32 3.13
C ASP A 78 6.01 -8.37 4.32
N VAL A 79 5.53 -7.15 4.08
CA VAL A 79 5.16 -6.22 5.15
C VAL A 79 4.02 -6.78 6.01
N CYS A 80 2.98 -7.37 5.41
CA CYS A 80 1.89 -8.00 6.16
C CYS A 80 2.39 -9.14 7.07
N ARG A 81 3.20 -10.06 6.53
CA ARG A 81 3.79 -11.18 7.27
C ARG A 81 4.68 -10.72 8.41
N LYS A 82 5.56 -9.74 8.16
CA LYS A 82 6.42 -9.16 9.20
C LYS A 82 5.63 -8.44 10.29
N THR A 83 4.51 -7.80 9.93
CA THR A 83 3.68 -7.05 10.88
C THR A 83 2.80 -7.96 11.73
N ARG A 84 2.27 -9.03 11.12
CA ARG A 84 1.37 -10.01 11.75
C ARG A 84 1.77 -11.44 11.37
N PRO A 85 2.89 -11.93 11.95
CA PRO A 85 3.39 -13.28 11.67
C PRO A 85 2.43 -14.37 12.17
N ASP A 86 1.57 -14.04 13.14
CA ASP A 86 0.51 -14.91 13.65
C ASP A 86 -0.59 -15.23 12.62
N LEU A 87 -0.62 -14.52 11.49
CA LEU A 87 -1.59 -14.69 10.41
C LEU A 87 -0.93 -15.20 9.11
N ASP A 88 0.26 -15.79 9.17
CA ASP A 88 1.01 -16.21 7.97
C ASP A 88 0.24 -17.18 7.08
N ASP A 89 -0.55 -18.07 7.66
CA ASP A 89 -1.45 -18.98 6.94
C ASP A 89 -2.45 -18.23 6.05
N LEU A 90 -2.90 -17.04 6.46
CA LEU A 90 -3.76 -16.18 5.65
C LEU A 90 -2.96 -15.44 4.56
N TRP A 91 -1.75 -14.97 4.87
CA TRP A 91 -0.90 -14.24 3.92
C TRP A 91 -0.27 -15.11 2.83
N THR A 92 -0.32 -16.43 2.98
CA THR A 92 0.09 -17.39 1.94
C THR A 92 -1.04 -17.76 0.98
N MET A 93 -2.29 -17.40 1.30
CA MET A 93 -3.44 -17.66 0.43
C MET A 93 -3.38 -16.82 -0.85
N THR A 94 -3.75 -17.42 -1.98
CA THR A 94 -3.92 -16.71 -3.27
C THR A 94 -4.87 -15.52 -3.13
N ALA A 95 -5.93 -15.66 -2.33
CA ALA A 95 -6.91 -14.60 -2.07
C ALA A 95 -6.27 -13.34 -1.45
N ALA A 96 -5.27 -13.48 -0.57
CA ALA A 96 -4.56 -12.32 0.00
C ALA A 96 -3.77 -11.56 -1.08
N ARG A 97 -3.08 -12.31 -1.95
CA ARG A 97 -2.31 -11.74 -3.06
C ARG A 97 -3.22 -10.99 -4.04
N GLU A 98 -4.31 -11.63 -4.46
CA GLU A 98 -5.29 -11.02 -5.36
C GLU A 98 -5.93 -9.78 -4.74
N LYS A 99 -6.26 -9.83 -3.45
CA LYS A 99 -6.83 -8.70 -2.74
C LYS A 99 -5.86 -7.51 -2.72
N LEU A 100 -4.59 -7.72 -2.36
CA LEU A 100 -3.57 -6.66 -2.39
C LEU A 100 -3.32 -6.11 -3.80
N ALA A 101 -3.36 -6.97 -4.82
CA ALA A 101 -3.25 -6.54 -6.21
C ALA A 101 -4.40 -5.57 -6.58
N ARG A 102 -5.65 -5.94 -6.26
CA ARG A 102 -6.82 -5.09 -6.48
C ARG A 102 -6.73 -3.78 -5.70
N GLU A 103 -6.39 -3.84 -4.41
CA GLU A 103 -6.22 -2.65 -3.57
C GLU A 103 -5.22 -1.67 -4.18
N ARG A 104 -4.08 -2.18 -4.66
CA ARG A 104 -3.05 -1.38 -5.31
C ARG A 104 -3.54 -0.75 -6.62
N GLU A 105 -4.21 -1.52 -7.47
CA GLU A 105 -4.77 -1.03 -8.74
C GLU A 105 -5.79 0.10 -8.49
N LYS A 106 -6.76 -0.12 -7.61
CA LYS A 106 -7.73 0.93 -7.27
C LYS A 106 -7.10 2.15 -6.59
N SER A 107 -6.03 1.95 -5.83
CA SER A 107 -5.27 3.06 -5.25
C SER A 107 -4.65 3.94 -6.34
N ILE A 108 -4.07 3.31 -7.38
CA ILE A 108 -3.49 3.99 -8.55
C ILE A 108 -4.59 4.76 -9.29
N GLU A 109 -5.69 4.10 -9.66
CA GLU A 109 -6.83 4.72 -10.35
C GLU A 109 -7.37 5.93 -9.57
N THR A 110 -7.50 5.79 -8.26
CA THR A 110 -8.02 6.86 -7.41
C THR A 110 -7.07 8.05 -7.42
N VAL A 111 -5.75 7.86 -7.26
CA VAL A 111 -4.78 8.95 -7.31
C VAL A 111 -4.70 9.57 -8.70
N GLU A 112 -4.81 8.77 -9.77
CA GLU A 112 -4.89 9.28 -11.14
C GLU A 112 -6.09 10.20 -11.35
N SER A 113 -7.23 9.90 -10.71
CA SER A 113 -8.45 10.69 -10.78
C SER A 113 -8.49 11.95 -9.89
N LEU A 114 -7.50 12.15 -9.00
CA LEU A 114 -7.37 13.34 -8.15
C LEU A 114 -6.97 14.60 -8.92
#